data_AF-A0A1W9MC57-F1
#
_entry.id   AF-A0A1W9MC57-F1
#
_cell.length_a   1.000
_cell.length_b   1.000
_cell.length_c   1.000
_cell.angle_alpha   90.00
_cell.angle_beta   90.00
_cell.angle_gamma   90.00
#
_symmetry.space_group_name_H-M   'P 1'
#
loop_
_entity.id
_entity.type
_entity.pdbx_description
1 polymer ?
#
loop_
_entity_poly.entity_id
_entity_poly.type
_entity_poly.pdbx_seq_one_letter_code
_entity_poly.pdbx_strand_id
1 'polypeptide(L)'
;MAFMGMPVRFAVCVAALLLSCWGPAAARAAQGTVAVLPFQLNTPPEMNYLRDGLRDMLSSRITAETGGTVVARTTVDESLRALGGSVAAERLPELARRLGAQHLIYGSVTSMGDGLSIDAKVFAATATGAEAVRSFYATAPDGKAVMRAVDTLAWDIIEQVYGKKRPAHLAPATAGATGAANPFQTAHPEKAFLAGGGDFGGRGGRGFVKTRNLDVSLQAMAVADVNNDGVDELLLAAPTELRIFSRDGVRVNQIAASALPVRYRIHHVAAADMNGNGIPEIYISAADYQGPSSRVLEWDGKQFAVLADNVPWYLRPIQVPDEGLILAGQGSTFQRAVDGPVYRLERNGDSIQSQERLKLPDNVKLFDFSYADLDGDGKKEVIAINKANALTVTRTDGKLLWRSEERFNATKRTLGGEPPINYTRNQQSNTSSDSGGERYAEFMVPSRILVVDMDKDGKDEVIVNQLPSSIVSVMPRLADYPSGTLMGLKWNGLALEEMWRTRRIDSSVVDFQLKSQGMALKPGQKDELLVGVLLRAGMMDFLTEDESAVLIYPFEFEQPEEKK
;
A
#
# COMPACT_ATOMS: atom_id res chain seq x y z
N MET A 1 18.13 -89.98 -39.65
CA MET A 1 16.94 -89.17 -40.02
C MET A 1 16.72 -88.19 -38.88
N ALA A 2 17.27 -86.98 -38.96
CA ALA A 2 16.72 -85.79 -39.64
C ALA A 2 15.71 -85.02 -38.75
N PHE A 3 16.12 -83.81 -38.34
CA PHE A 3 15.35 -82.57 -38.04
C PHE A 3 14.09 -82.67 -37.15
N MET A 4 13.77 -81.78 -36.22
CA MET A 4 13.71 -80.32 -36.30
C MET A 4 13.28 -79.80 -34.90
N GLY A 5 13.88 -78.74 -34.36
CA GLY A 5 13.14 -77.49 -34.14
C GLY A 5 12.53 -77.32 -32.73
N MET A 6 13.27 -76.65 -31.85
CA MET A 6 12.75 -76.00 -30.62
C MET A 6 11.65 -74.98 -30.98
N PRO A 7 10.71 -74.62 -30.07
CA PRO A 7 11.06 -73.61 -29.06
C PRO A 7 10.33 -73.81 -27.70
N VAL A 8 10.98 -73.67 -26.55
CA VAL A 8 11.19 -72.39 -25.80
C VAL A 8 10.04 -71.38 -25.93
N ARG A 9 8.79 -71.83 -26.00
CA ARG A 9 7.61 -70.95 -25.93
C ARG A 9 6.67 -71.24 -24.77
N PHE A 10 6.80 -72.39 -24.11
CA PHE A 10 5.90 -72.75 -23.00
C PHE A 10 6.40 -72.32 -21.62
N ALA A 11 7.72 -72.20 -21.41
CA ALA A 11 8.29 -71.78 -20.14
C ALA A 11 8.28 -70.24 -19.93
N VAL A 12 8.16 -69.46 -21.01
CA VAL A 12 8.06 -67.98 -20.93
C VAL A 12 6.63 -67.53 -20.60
N CYS A 13 5.61 -68.32 -20.96
CA CYS A 13 4.21 -67.96 -20.71
C CYS A 13 3.79 -68.11 -19.24
N VAL A 14 4.39 -69.03 -18.46
CA VAL A 14 4.07 -69.18 -17.03
C VAL A 14 4.82 -68.18 -16.15
N ALA A 15 6.03 -67.74 -16.55
CA ALA A 15 6.73 -66.63 -15.90
C ALA A 15 6.10 -65.26 -16.20
N ALA A 16 5.45 -65.10 -17.37
CA ALA A 16 4.71 -63.87 -17.71
C ALA A 16 3.33 -63.76 -17.03
N LEU A 17 2.73 -64.88 -16.59
CA LEU A 17 1.45 -64.92 -15.87
C LEU A 17 1.58 -64.79 -14.34
N LEU A 18 2.79 -64.94 -13.78
CA LEU A 18 3.06 -64.72 -12.35
C LEU A 18 3.73 -63.35 -12.07
N LEU A 19 4.20 -62.63 -13.09
CA LEU A 19 4.62 -61.22 -12.99
C LEU A 19 3.48 -60.21 -13.25
N SER A 20 2.27 -60.65 -13.53
CA SER A 20 1.10 -59.79 -13.78
C SER A 20 0.32 -59.40 -12.51
N CYS A 21 0.76 -59.84 -11.32
CA CYS A 21 0.13 -59.48 -10.03
C CYS A 21 0.85 -58.38 -9.25
N TRP A 22 1.96 -57.83 -9.76
CA TRP A 22 2.59 -56.62 -9.22
C TRP A 22 2.67 -55.56 -10.31
N GLY A 23 1.51 -55.06 -10.72
CA GLY A 23 1.47 -53.72 -11.30
C GLY A 23 1.94 -52.73 -10.23
N PRO A 24 2.78 -51.73 -10.56
CA PRO A 24 2.87 -50.58 -9.69
C PRO A 24 1.43 -50.08 -9.52
N ALA A 25 1.00 -49.90 -8.28
CA ALA A 25 -0.13 -49.04 -7.99
C ALA A 25 0.30 -47.63 -8.44
N ALA A 26 0.25 -47.41 -9.75
CA ALA A 26 0.40 -46.12 -10.37
C ALA A 26 -0.64 -45.26 -9.68
N ALA A 27 -0.11 -44.28 -8.95
CA ALA A 27 -0.81 -43.29 -8.17
C ALA A 27 -2.26 -43.13 -8.65
N ARG A 28 -3.18 -43.77 -7.92
CA ARG A 28 -4.53 -43.25 -7.83
C ARG A 28 -4.31 -41.87 -7.22
N ALA A 29 -4.21 -40.84 -8.07
CA ALA A 29 -4.02 -39.45 -7.67
C ALA A 29 -4.97 -39.24 -6.49
N ALA A 30 -4.40 -39.00 -5.30
CA ALA A 30 -5.16 -38.99 -4.07
C ALA A 30 -6.34 -38.05 -4.28
N GLN A 31 -7.55 -38.60 -4.28
CA GLN A 31 -8.78 -37.84 -4.37
C GLN A 31 -8.74 -36.89 -3.17
N GLY A 32 -8.41 -35.62 -3.42
CA GLY A 32 -8.00 -34.70 -2.37
C GLY A 32 -9.14 -34.45 -1.40
N THR A 33 -8.88 -34.61 -0.10
CA THR A 33 -9.86 -34.27 0.93
C THR A 33 -9.85 -32.75 1.15
N VAL A 34 -11.01 -32.11 1.01
CA VAL A 34 -11.17 -30.66 1.18
C VAL A 34 -12.05 -30.35 2.38
N ALA A 35 -11.68 -29.35 3.18
CA ALA A 35 -12.53 -28.81 4.22
C ALA A 35 -12.79 -27.32 3.98
N VAL A 36 -14.07 -26.93 3.99
CA VAL A 36 -14.48 -25.53 3.86
C VAL A 36 -14.89 -24.99 5.23
N LEU A 37 -14.07 -24.11 5.78
CA LEU A 37 -14.28 -23.46 7.07
C LEU A 37 -15.42 -22.44 6.97
N PRO A 38 -16.06 -22.09 8.10
CA PRO A 38 -17.02 -21.00 8.12
C PRO A 38 -16.37 -19.68 7.71
N PHE A 39 -16.88 -19.07 6.64
CA PHE A 39 -16.44 -17.75 6.21
C PHE A 39 -16.85 -16.69 7.23
N GLN A 40 -15.95 -15.76 7.49
CA GLN A 40 -16.24 -14.60 8.31
C GLN A 40 -17.18 -13.67 7.53
N LEU A 41 -18.29 -13.28 8.13
CA LEU A 41 -19.26 -12.39 7.48
C LEU A 41 -19.12 -10.98 8.05
N ASN A 42 -18.78 -10.05 7.16
CA ASN A 42 -18.82 -8.61 7.38
C ASN A 42 -20.01 -8.04 6.57
N THR A 43 -21.19 -8.59 6.82
CA THR A 43 -22.43 -8.30 6.08
C THR A 43 -23.56 -7.98 7.06
N PRO A 44 -24.64 -7.30 6.61
CA PRO A 44 -25.84 -7.15 7.43
C PRO A 44 -26.38 -8.50 7.93
N PRO A 45 -27.05 -8.56 9.11
CA PRO A 45 -27.52 -9.81 9.72
C PRO A 45 -28.44 -10.64 8.82
N GLU A 46 -29.22 -10.00 7.94
CA GLU A 46 -30.06 -10.68 6.95
C GLU A 46 -29.29 -11.55 5.95
N MET A 47 -27.99 -11.32 5.78
CA MET A 47 -27.12 -12.07 4.87
C MET A 47 -26.35 -13.20 5.56
N ASN A 48 -26.67 -13.52 6.82
CA ASN A 48 -26.03 -14.60 7.56
C ASN A 48 -26.13 -15.98 6.86
N TYR A 49 -27.15 -16.17 6.00
CA TYR A 49 -27.30 -17.37 5.18
C TYR A 49 -26.13 -17.63 4.23
N LEU A 50 -25.38 -16.58 3.85
CA LEU A 50 -24.22 -16.70 2.94
C LEU A 50 -23.10 -17.54 3.52
N ARG A 51 -22.93 -17.55 4.85
CA ARG A 51 -21.91 -18.37 5.50
C ARG A 51 -22.09 -19.85 5.16
N ASP A 52 -23.33 -20.32 5.22
CA ASP A 52 -23.66 -21.70 4.95
C ASP A 52 -23.82 -21.96 3.45
N GLY A 53 -24.45 -21.03 2.71
CA GLY A 53 -24.60 -21.18 1.25
C GLY A 53 -23.26 -21.28 0.53
N LEU A 54 -22.28 -20.43 0.90
CA LEU A 54 -20.95 -20.42 0.29
C LEU A 54 -20.20 -21.73 0.54
N ARG A 55 -20.26 -22.26 1.78
CA ARG A 55 -19.66 -23.53 2.14
C ARG A 55 -20.24 -24.69 1.32
N ASP A 56 -21.56 -24.70 1.09
CA ASP A 56 -22.21 -25.77 0.31
C ASP A 56 -21.82 -25.70 -1.15
N MET A 57 -21.89 -24.51 -1.73
CA MET A 57 -21.59 -24.31 -3.14
C MET A 57 -20.13 -24.64 -3.47
N LEU A 58 -19.18 -24.13 -2.67
CA LEU A 58 -17.75 -24.43 -2.86
C LEU A 58 -17.47 -25.92 -2.67
N SER A 59 -18.01 -26.54 -1.62
CA SER A 59 -17.82 -27.97 -1.36
C SER A 59 -18.38 -28.83 -2.50
N SER A 60 -19.59 -28.53 -2.95
CA SER A 60 -20.29 -29.29 -3.99
C SER A 60 -19.55 -29.18 -5.33
N ARG A 61 -19.23 -27.96 -5.77
CA ARG A 61 -18.55 -27.73 -7.05
C ARG A 61 -17.14 -28.34 -7.07
N ILE A 62 -16.36 -28.14 -6.01
CA ILE A 62 -14.98 -28.66 -5.94
C ILE A 62 -14.98 -30.18 -5.93
N THR A 63 -15.84 -30.82 -5.13
CA THR A 63 -15.89 -32.30 -5.11
C THR A 63 -16.42 -32.89 -6.42
N ALA A 64 -17.41 -32.25 -7.06
CA ALA A 64 -17.93 -32.68 -8.35
C ALA A 64 -16.85 -32.66 -9.45
N GLU A 65 -16.01 -31.63 -9.51
CA GLU A 65 -15.00 -31.47 -10.58
C GLU A 65 -13.67 -32.17 -10.29
N THR A 66 -13.31 -32.31 -9.03
CA THR A 66 -12.02 -32.92 -8.62
C THR A 66 -12.14 -34.42 -8.34
N GLY A 67 -13.36 -34.92 -8.06
CA GLY A 67 -13.58 -36.27 -7.56
C GLY A 67 -13.06 -36.48 -6.13
N GLY A 68 -12.77 -35.39 -5.40
CA GLY A 68 -12.33 -35.40 -4.01
C GLY A 68 -13.46 -35.60 -3.01
N THR A 69 -13.11 -35.72 -1.72
CA THR A 69 -14.09 -35.87 -0.63
C THR A 69 -14.14 -34.60 0.21
N VAL A 70 -15.33 -34.15 0.60
CA VAL A 70 -15.47 -33.01 1.53
C VAL A 70 -15.60 -33.49 2.98
N VAL A 71 -14.92 -32.82 3.90
CA VAL A 71 -15.08 -33.05 5.34
C VAL A 71 -16.41 -32.47 5.82
N ALA A 72 -17.17 -33.25 6.61
CA ALA A 72 -18.47 -32.82 7.12
C ALA A 72 -18.38 -31.54 7.96
N ARG A 73 -19.35 -30.63 7.78
CA ARG A 73 -19.39 -29.33 8.46
C ARG A 73 -19.30 -29.43 9.97
N THR A 74 -20.03 -30.38 10.56
CA THR A 74 -20.03 -30.61 12.01
C THR A 74 -18.62 -30.94 12.51
N THR A 75 -17.90 -31.82 11.80
CA THR A 75 -16.51 -32.17 12.11
C THR A 75 -15.56 -30.98 11.94
N VAL A 76 -15.76 -30.16 10.90
CA VAL A 76 -15.00 -28.90 10.69
C VAL A 76 -15.22 -27.94 11.85
N ASP A 77 -16.48 -27.70 12.22
CA ASP A 77 -16.84 -26.74 13.25
C ASP A 77 -16.40 -27.21 14.64
N GLU A 78 -16.51 -28.50 14.95
CA GLU A 78 -16.01 -29.10 16.20
C GLU A 78 -14.48 -29.00 16.30
N SER A 79 -13.77 -29.32 15.22
CA SER A 79 -12.30 -29.23 15.19
C SER A 79 -11.82 -27.78 15.31
N LEU A 80 -12.54 -26.84 14.68
CA LEU A 80 -12.25 -25.41 14.79
C LEU A 80 -12.53 -24.88 16.20
N ARG A 81 -13.64 -25.28 16.84
CA ARG A 81 -13.95 -24.93 18.24
C ARG A 81 -12.91 -25.49 19.21
N ALA A 82 -12.47 -26.73 19.00
CA ALA A 82 -11.43 -27.34 19.83
C ALA A 82 -10.08 -26.59 19.76
N LEU A 83 -9.84 -25.84 18.69
CA LEU A 83 -8.67 -24.96 18.51
C LEU A 83 -8.96 -23.48 18.85
N GLY A 84 -10.03 -23.21 19.60
CA GLY A 84 -10.38 -21.87 20.07
C GLY A 84 -11.01 -20.95 19.01
N GLY A 85 -11.56 -21.52 17.93
CA GLY A 85 -12.29 -20.77 16.90
C GLY A 85 -11.43 -19.96 15.93
N SER A 86 -10.10 -20.00 16.06
CA SER A 86 -9.18 -19.18 15.28
C SER A 86 -8.70 -19.87 14.01
N VAL A 87 -8.72 -19.13 12.89
CA VAL A 87 -8.21 -19.55 11.57
C VAL A 87 -6.82 -18.93 11.30
N ALA A 88 -6.01 -18.75 12.35
CA ALA A 88 -4.66 -18.25 12.22
C ALA A 88 -3.75 -19.21 11.44
N ALA A 89 -2.83 -18.66 10.64
CA ALA A 89 -1.94 -19.42 9.76
C ALA A 89 -1.15 -20.53 10.48
N GLU A 90 -0.73 -20.27 11.72
CA GLU A 90 0.00 -21.20 12.59
C GLU A 90 -0.80 -22.44 12.98
N ARG A 91 -2.14 -22.35 12.97
CA ARG A 91 -3.05 -23.44 13.36
C ARG A 91 -3.59 -24.23 12.17
N LEU A 92 -3.42 -23.73 10.94
CA LEU A 92 -3.88 -24.39 9.72
C LEU A 92 -3.25 -25.78 9.50
N PRO A 93 -1.95 -26.02 9.76
CA PRO A 93 -1.36 -27.35 9.61
C PRO A 93 -1.96 -28.37 10.60
N GLU A 94 -2.19 -27.95 11.85
CA GLU A 94 -2.80 -28.80 12.87
C GLU A 94 -4.28 -29.08 12.56
N LEU A 95 -5.03 -28.06 12.13
CA LEU A 95 -6.42 -28.21 11.73
C LEU A 95 -6.57 -29.11 10.50
N ALA A 96 -5.69 -28.97 9.50
CA ALA A 96 -5.65 -29.83 8.33
C ALA A 96 -5.39 -31.29 8.72
N ARG A 97 -4.44 -31.53 9.63
CA ARG A 97 -4.11 -32.87 10.13
C ARG A 97 -5.28 -33.51 10.88
N ARG A 98 -5.96 -32.76 11.75
CA ARG A 98 -7.14 -33.22 12.50
C ARG A 98 -8.31 -33.57 11.59
N LEU A 99 -8.53 -32.76 10.57
CA LEU A 99 -9.61 -32.96 9.60
C LEU A 99 -9.27 -34.00 8.52
N GLY A 100 -8.01 -34.47 8.45
CA GLY A 100 -7.51 -35.28 7.35
C GLY A 100 -7.61 -34.57 6.00
N ALA A 101 -7.65 -33.24 6.00
CA ALA A 101 -7.87 -32.43 4.80
C ALA A 101 -6.53 -32.05 4.15
N GLN A 102 -6.42 -32.28 2.85
CA GLN A 102 -5.30 -31.83 2.03
C GLN A 102 -5.41 -30.35 1.67
N HIS A 103 -6.65 -29.84 1.56
CA HIS A 103 -6.92 -28.44 1.31
C HIS A 103 -7.90 -27.88 2.34
N LEU A 104 -7.54 -26.75 2.96
CA LEU A 104 -8.46 -25.97 3.79
C LEU A 104 -8.85 -24.70 3.05
N ILE A 105 -10.15 -24.46 2.88
CA ILE A 105 -10.69 -23.26 2.25
C ILE A 105 -11.32 -22.38 3.34
N TYR A 106 -10.87 -21.14 3.43
CA TYR A 106 -11.32 -20.19 4.45
C TYR A 106 -11.26 -18.77 3.91
N GLY A 107 -11.96 -17.84 4.54
CA GLY A 107 -12.01 -16.48 4.02
C GLY A 107 -13.08 -15.61 4.66
N SER A 108 -13.39 -14.51 3.99
CA SER A 108 -14.40 -13.55 4.43
C SER A 108 -15.31 -13.12 3.29
N VAL A 109 -16.52 -12.72 3.66
CA VAL A 109 -17.50 -12.10 2.77
C VAL A 109 -17.81 -10.72 3.31
N THR A 110 -17.70 -9.69 2.48
CA THR A 110 -17.93 -8.29 2.88
C THR A 110 -18.94 -7.64 1.96
N SER A 111 -19.98 -7.02 2.53
CA SER A 111 -20.98 -6.25 1.79
C SER A 111 -20.52 -4.80 1.60
N MET A 112 -20.75 -4.24 0.42
CA MET A 112 -20.45 -2.86 0.07
C MET A 112 -21.59 -2.30 -0.77
N GLY A 113 -22.50 -1.55 -0.14
CA GLY A 113 -23.75 -1.14 -0.78
C GLY A 113 -24.61 -2.36 -1.14
N ASP A 114 -25.09 -2.42 -2.39
CA ASP A 114 -25.83 -3.58 -2.92
C ASP A 114 -24.92 -4.76 -3.29
N GLY A 115 -23.61 -4.52 -3.38
CA GLY A 115 -22.62 -5.50 -3.81
C GLY A 115 -21.99 -6.32 -2.67
N LEU A 116 -21.33 -7.40 -3.06
CA LEU A 116 -20.65 -8.35 -2.19
C LEU A 116 -19.25 -8.66 -2.73
N SER A 117 -18.26 -8.74 -1.84
CA SER A 117 -16.92 -9.24 -2.13
C SER A 117 -16.66 -10.51 -1.32
N ILE A 118 -15.97 -11.48 -1.93
CA ILE A 118 -15.63 -12.76 -1.34
C ILE A 118 -14.12 -12.94 -1.48
N ASP A 119 -13.42 -12.89 -0.36
CA ASP A 119 -11.99 -13.22 -0.26
C ASP A 119 -11.87 -14.65 0.23
N ALA A 120 -11.21 -15.52 -0.54
CA ALA A 120 -10.95 -16.90 -0.15
C ALA A 120 -9.46 -17.21 -0.19
N LYS A 121 -9.03 -18.07 0.73
CA LYS A 121 -7.68 -18.61 0.79
C LYS A 121 -7.76 -20.13 0.82
N VAL A 122 -6.82 -20.77 0.14
CA VAL A 122 -6.66 -22.22 0.11
C VAL A 122 -5.31 -22.56 0.71
N PHE A 123 -5.32 -23.22 1.86
CA PHE A 123 -4.13 -23.80 2.46
C PHE A 123 -3.95 -25.24 1.97
N ALA A 124 -2.75 -25.58 1.46
CA ALA A 124 -2.39 -26.92 1.00
C ALA A 124 -1.47 -27.60 2.03
N ALA A 125 -1.94 -28.70 2.62
CA ALA A 125 -1.25 -29.40 3.72
C ALA A 125 0.08 -30.07 3.32
N THR A 126 0.29 -30.28 2.02
CA THR A 126 1.50 -30.91 1.46
C THR A 126 2.54 -29.90 0.97
N ALA A 127 2.21 -28.61 0.95
CA ALA A 127 3.11 -27.55 0.50
C ALA A 127 3.80 -26.87 1.69
N THR A 128 5.03 -26.39 1.49
CA THR A 128 5.85 -25.74 2.53
C THR A 128 6.22 -24.31 2.11
N GLY A 129 6.29 -23.38 3.07
CA GLY A 129 6.65 -21.99 2.80
C GLY A 129 5.51 -21.16 2.19
N ALA A 130 5.84 -20.13 1.41
CA ALA A 130 4.87 -19.18 0.86
C ALA A 130 3.84 -19.81 -0.11
N GLU A 131 4.15 -20.96 -0.71
CA GLU A 131 3.24 -21.69 -1.61
C GLU A 131 2.15 -22.49 -0.86
N ALA A 132 2.24 -22.57 0.47
CA ALA A 132 1.28 -23.30 1.29
C ALA A 132 -0.11 -22.63 1.33
N VAL A 133 -0.20 -21.33 1.01
CA VAL A 133 -1.48 -20.60 0.98
C VAL A 133 -1.61 -19.84 -0.34
N ARG A 134 -2.73 -20.04 -1.04
CA ARG A 134 -3.10 -19.27 -2.24
C ARG A 134 -4.35 -18.45 -1.98
N SER A 135 -4.41 -17.24 -2.54
CA SER A 135 -5.54 -16.32 -2.38
C SER A 135 -6.37 -16.24 -3.66
N PHE A 136 -7.68 -16.10 -3.49
CA PHE A 136 -8.70 -16.04 -4.52
C PHE A 136 -9.71 -14.96 -4.15
N TYR A 137 -10.35 -14.37 -5.18
CA TYR A 137 -11.26 -13.27 -4.98
C TYR A 137 -12.42 -13.31 -5.98
N ALA A 138 -13.62 -12.96 -5.53
CA ALA A 138 -14.78 -12.78 -6.40
C ALA A 138 -15.68 -11.66 -5.91
N THR A 139 -16.35 -10.98 -6.84
CA THR A 139 -17.33 -9.93 -6.55
C THR A 139 -18.68 -10.23 -7.17
N ALA A 140 -19.74 -9.88 -6.44
CA ALA A 140 -21.10 -9.81 -6.95
C ALA A 140 -21.57 -8.35 -6.90
N PRO A 141 -21.93 -7.72 -8.03
CA PRO A 141 -22.44 -6.35 -8.04
C PRO A 141 -23.75 -6.18 -7.28
N ASP A 142 -24.55 -7.25 -7.17
CA ASP A 142 -25.81 -7.29 -6.45
C ASP A 142 -26.07 -8.70 -5.85
N GLY A 143 -27.11 -8.81 -5.04
CA GLY A 143 -27.54 -10.07 -4.44
C GLY A 143 -27.91 -11.18 -5.45
N LYS A 144 -28.28 -10.84 -6.69
CA LYS A 144 -28.64 -11.82 -7.74
C LYS A 144 -27.38 -12.42 -8.39
N ALA A 145 -26.28 -11.68 -8.38
CA ALA A 145 -25.00 -12.10 -8.95
C ALA A 145 -24.15 -12.95 -7.99
N VAL A 146 -24.54 -13.07 -6.71
CA VAL A 146 -23.76 -13.81 -5.69
C VAL A 146 -23.51 -15.25 -6.09
N MET A 147 -24.53 -15.97 -6.56
CA MET A 147 -24.36 -17.37 -6.99
C MET A 147 -23.33 -17.50 -8.12
N ARG A 148 -23.33 -16.54 -9.07
CA ARG A 148 -22.35 -16.51 -10.16
C ARG A 148 -20.96 -16.20 -9.65
N ALA A 149 -20.82 -15.26 -8.72
CA ALA A 149 -19.53 -14.93 -8.11
C ALA A 149 -18.93 -16.13 -7.38
N VAL A 150 -19.75 -16.91 -6.67
CA VAL A 150 -19.33 -18.15 -6.01
C VAL A 150 -18.93 -19.23 -7.01
N ASP A 151 -19.66 -19.38 -8.13
CA ASP A 151 -19.29 -20.34 -9.18
C ASP A 151 -17.96 -19.96 -9.86
N THR A 152 -17.74 -18.68 -10.13
CA THR A 152 -16.45 -18.16 -10.62
C THR A 152 -15.33 -18.46 -9.63
N LEU A 153 -15.54 -18.15 -8.35
CA LEU A 153 -14.56 -18.40 -7.28
C LEU A 153 -14.20 -19.89 -7.18
N ALA A 154 -15.21 -20.76 -7.24
CA ALA A 154 -15.01 -22.20 -7.21
C ALA A 154 -14.15 -22.66 -8.40
N TRP A 155 -14.43 -22.16 -9.60
CA TRP A 155 -13.64 -22.51 -10.78
C TRP A 155 -12.22 -21.97 -10.74
N ASP A 156 -12.01 -20.74 -10.25
CA ASP A 156 -10.66 -20.19 -10.08
C ASP A 156 -9.82 -21.08 -9.15
N ILE A 157 -10.42 -21.55 -8.05
CA ILE A 157 -9.81 -22.51 -7.13
C ILE A 157 -9.53 -23.84 -7.84
N ILE A 158 -10.50 -24.37 -8.58
CA ILE A 158 -10.39 -25.65 -9.30
C ILE A 158 -9.26 -25.62 -10.34
N GLU A 159 -9.13 -24.53 -11.10
CA GLU A 159 -8.09 -24.38 -12.12
C GLU A 159 -6.70 -24.24 -11.50
N GLN A 160 -6.55 -23.40 -10.48
CA GLN A 160 -5.22 -23.09 -9.92
C GLN A 160 -4.73 -24.08 -8.86
N VAL A 161 -5.64 -24.71 -8.11
CA VAL A 161 -5.28 -25.67 -7.05
C VAL A 161 -5.30 -27.10 -7.57
N TYR A 162 -6.24 -27.44 -8.45
CA TYR A 162 -6.45 -28.83 -8.90
C TYR A 162 -6.11 -29.04 -10.38
N GLY A 163 -5.73 -27.99 -11.12
CA GLY A 163 -5.26 -28.10 -12.51
C GLY A 163 -6.32 -28.59 -13.50
N LYS A 164 -7.60 -28.53 -13.14
CA LYS A 164 -8.71 -28.87 -14.05
C LYS A 164 -8.97 -27.69 -14.99
N LYS A 165 -9.62 -27.93 -16.13
CA LYS A 165 -9.98 -26.87 -17.07
C LYS A 165 -11.45 -26.53 -16.95
N ARG A 166 -11.78 -25.23 -16.85
CA ARG A 166 -13.16 -24.75 -16.87
C ARG A 166 -13.83 -25.03 -18.22
N PRO A 167 -15.03 -25.64 -18.24
CA PRO A 167 -15.80 -25.80 -19.46
C PRO A 167 -16.13 -24.46 -20.09
N ALA A 168 -16.04 -24.38 -21.43
CA ALA A 168 -16.20 -23.12 -22.17
C ALA A 168 -17.58 -22.44 -21.97
N HIS A 169 -18.63 -23.19 -21.64
CA HIS A 169 -19.96 -22.64 -21.34
C HIS A 169 -20.09 -22.05 -19.91
N LEU A 170 -19.11 -22.33 -19.04
CA LEU A 170 -18.95 -21.75 -17.69
C LEU A 170 -17.84 -20.70 -17.66
N ALA A 171 -17.12 -20.51 -18.77
CA ALA A 171 -16.25 -19.36 -18.94
C ALA A 171 -17.11 -18.09 -19.04
N PRO A 172 -16.71 -16.98 -18.41
CA PRO A 172 -17.45 -15.73 -18.54
C PRO A 172 -17.57 -15.37 -20.03
N ALA A 173 -18.80 -15.10 -20.48
CA ALA A 173 -19.09 -14.87 -21.89
C ALA A 173 -18.24 -13.70 -22.43
N THR A 174 -17.26 -14.01 -23.27
CA THR A 174 -16.63 -13.03 -24.15
C THR A 174 -17.64 -12.67 -25.23
N ALA A 175 -18.21 -11.47 -25.14
CA ALA A 175 -19.05 -10.92 -26.20
C ALA A 175 -18.23 -10.82 -27.50
N GLY A 176 -18.70 -11.55 -28.52
CA GLY A 176 -18.08 -11.59 -29.84
C GLY A 176 -18.16 -10.24 -30.56
N ALA A 177 -17.11 -9.98 -31.34
CA ALA A 177 -16.98 -8.83 -32.21
C ALA A 177 -17.98 -8.88 -33.38
N THR A 178 -18.82 -7.85 -33.48
CA THR A 178 -19.33 -7.28 -34.73
C THR A 178 -19.63 -5.80 -34.49
N GLY A 179 -19.08 -4.92 -35.32
CA GLY A 179 -19.00 -3.49 -35.08
C GLY A 179 -20.34 -2.74 -35.15
N ALA A 180 -20.46 -1.73 -34.28
CA ALA A 180 -21.04 -0.40 -34.50
C ALA A 180 -20.97 0.36 -33.17
N ALA A 181 -20.65 1.64 -33.24
CA ALA A 181 -20.48 2.54 -32.10
C ALA A 181 -21.73 2.60 -31.19
N ASN A 182 -21.55 2.50 -29.86
CA ASN A 182 -21.79 3.52 -28.81
C ASN A 182 -21.95 2.88 -27.39
N PRO A 183 -21.83 3.62 -26.27
CA PRO A 183 -20.61 3.61 -25.48
C PRO A 183 -20.89 3.43 -23.98
N PHE A 184 -20.96 2.20 -23.46
CA PHE A 184 -20.83 1.94 -22.02
C PHE A 184 -20.27 0.52 -21.83
N GLN A 185 -18.95 0.41 -21.97
CA GLN A 185 -18.18 -0.77 -21.57
C GLN A 185 -17.84 -0.66 -20.08
N THR A 186 -18.16 -1.67 -19.27
CA THR A 186 -17.47 -1.89 -17.99
C THR A 186 -16.47 -3.02 -18.18
N ALA A 187 -15.31 -2.68 -18.75
CA ALA A 187 -14.13 -3.51 -18.66
C ALA A 187 -13.56 -3.37 -17.25
N HIS A 188 -13.20 -4.50 -16.63
CA HIS A 188 -12.36 -4.49 -15.45
C HIS A 188 -11.08 -3.67 -15.74
N PRO A 189 -10.76 -2.64 -14.95
CA PRO A 189 -9.67 -1.70 -15.24
C PRO A 189 -8.30 -2.37 -15.33
N GLU A 190 -8.13 -3.53 -14.70
CA GLU A 190 -6.85 -4.27 -14.70
C GLU A 190 -6.56 -5.00 -16.03
N LYS A 191 -7.57 -5.51 -16.75
CA LYS A 191 -7.38 -6.18 -18.04
C LYS A 191 -7.36 -5.21 -19.22
N ALA A 192 -8.05 -4.08 -19.11
CA ALA A 192 -7.93 -2.98 -20.07
C ALA A 192 -6.53 -2.37 -20.05
N PHE A 193 -5.90 -2.26 -18.87
CA PHE A 193 -4.52 -1.79 -18.71
C PHE A 193 -3.48 -2.76 -19.30
N LEU A 194 -3.69 -4.08 -19.17
CA LEU A 194 -2.79 -5.09 -19.74
C LEU A 194 -2.91 -5.26 -21.26
N ALA A 195 -4.07 -4.93 -21.83
CA ALA A 195 -4.35 -5.10 -23.27
C ALA A 195 -4.24 -3.79 -24.06
N GLY A 196 -4.38 -2.64 -23.40
CA GLY A 196 -4.33 -1.31 -23.98
C GLY A 196 -3.01 -0.60 -23.68
N GLY A 197 -1.90 -1.16 -24.14
CA GLY A 197 -0.69 -0.39 -24.44
C GLY A 197 -0.22 0.62 -23.39
N GLY A 198 -0.22 0.30 -22.10
CA GLY A 198 0.68 0.91 -21.11
C GLY A 198 2.12 0.40 -21.32
N ASP A 199 2.57 0.40 -22.58
CA ASP A 199 3.94 0.13 -22.97
C ASP A 199 4.65 1.48 -22.90
N PHE A 200 5.18 1.79 -21.72
CA PHE A 200 6.29 2.73 -21.66
C PHE A 200 7.38 2.13 -22.55
N GLY A 201 7.60 2.77 -23.69
CA GLY A 201 8.70 2.46 -24.58
C GLY A 201 10.02 2.53 -23.81
N GLY A 202 10.95 1.67 -24.22
CA GLY A 202 12.28 1.59 -23.61
C GLY A 202 12.46 0.36 -22.72
N ARG A 203 13.21 -0.62 -23.24
CA ARG A 203 13.66 -1.83 -22.54
C ARG A 203 14.37 -1.47 -21.21
N GLY A 204 13.64 -1.53 -20.10
CA GLY A 204 14.17 -1.33 -18.75
C GLY A 204 13.30 -2.02 -17.69
N GLY A 205 13.68 -3.26 -17.34
CA GLY A 205 13.30 -4.03 -16.14
C GLY A 205 12.01 -3.69 -15.38
N ARG A 206 10.97 -4.52 -15.55
CA ARG A 206 9.83 -4.65 -14.64
C ARG A 206 10.31 -4.97 -13.21
N GLY A 207 10.52 -3.96 -12.37
CA GLY A 207 10.79 -4.17 -10.94
C GLY A 207 11.36 -2.93 -10.25
N PHE A 208 11.12 -2.83 -8.95
CA PHE A 208 11.95 -2.00 -8.08
C PHE A 208 13.20 -2.78 -7.69
N VAL A 209 14.27 -2.07 -7.37
CA VAL A 209 15.35 -2.61 -6.56
C VAL A 209 15.14 -2.16 -5.11
N LYS A 210 15.61 -2.95 -4.15
CA LYS A 210 15.41 -2.70 -2.72
C LYS A 210 16.76 -2.53 -2.04
N THR A 211 16.86 -1.58 -1.12
CA THR A 211 17.99 -1.53 -0.18
C THR A 211 18.03 -2.79 0.70
N ARG A 212 19.12 -2.98 1.45
CA ARG A 212 19.07 -3.85 2.63
C ARG A 212 17.97 -3.39 3.59
N ASN A 213 17.47 -4.28 4.44
CA ASN A 213 16.64 -3.87 5.56
C ASN A 213 17.48 -2.95 6.47
N LEU A 214 16.83 -1.91 6.98
CA LEU A 214 17.40 -0.89 7.83
C LEU A 214 16.66 -0.93 9.16
N ASP A 215 17.40 -0.95 10.25
CA ASP A 215 16.87 -0.87 11.61
C ASP A 215 16.50 0.60 11.93
N VAL A 216 15.42 1.05 11.30
CA VAL A 216 14.88 2.40 11.35
C VAL A 216 13.35 2.29 11.31
N SER A 217 12.70 2.61 12.42
CA SER A 217 11.24 2.78 12.48
C SER A 217 10.84 4.06 11.74
N LEU A 218 10.81 3.96 10.42
CA LEU A 218 10.71 5.08 9.49
C LEU A 218 9.44 5.92 9.71
N GLN A 219 9.63 7.20 9.96
CA GLN A 219 8.57 8.20 10.06
C GLN A 219 8.49 9.08 8.81
N ALA A 220 9.62 9.50 8.28
CA ALA A 220 9.71 10.35 7.10
C ALA A 220 11.04 10.09 6.38
N MET A 221 11.11 10.47 5.10
CA MET A 221 12.35 10.40 4.36
C MET A 221 12.62 11.68 3.56
N ALA A 222 13.85 11.91 3.19
CA ALA A 222 14.18 12.85 2.11
C ALA A 222 15.35 12.29 1.30
N VAL A 223 15.48 12.79 0.08
CA VAL A 223 16.59 12.51 -0.83
C VAL A 223 17.11 13.87 -1.26
N ALA A 224 18.41 14.11 -1.07
CA ALA A 224 19.07 15.34 -1.50
C ALA A 224 20.60 15.18 -1.40
N ASP A 225 21.31 15.97 -2.19
CA ASP A 225 22.77 16.14 -2.10
C ASP A 225 23.09 17.14 -0.98
N VAL A 226 23.10 16.66 0.27
CA VAL A 226 23.19 17.53 1.46
C VAL A 226 24.61 17.95 1.80
N ASN A 227 25.62 17.31 1.20
CA ASN A 227 27.03 17.69 1.33
C ASN A 227 27.58 18.44 0.08
N ASN A 228 26.76 18.59 -0.97
CA ASN A 228 27.11 19.20 -2.24
C ASN A 228 28.30 18.51 -2.96
N ASP A 229 28.31 17.17 -2.97
CA ASP A 229 29.32 16.36 -3.66
C ASP A 229 28.87 15.86 -5.05
N GLY A 230 27.64 16.17 -5.46
CA GLY A 230 27.05 15.78 -6.73
C GLY A 230 26.45 14.36 -6.72
N VAL A 231 26.23 13.79 -5.53
CA VAL A 231 25.53 12.52 -5.27
C VAL A 231 24.46 12.75 -4.21
N ASP A 232 23.30 12.10 -4.34
CA ASP A 232 22.26 12.19 -3.31
C ASP A 232 22.56 11.32 -2.09
N GLU A 233 22.27 11.86 -0.92
CA GLU A 233 22.07 11.11 0.30
C GLU A 233 20.60 10.77 0.53
N LEU A 234 20.40 9.68 1.26
CA LEU A 234 19.12 9.26 1.80
C LEU A 234 19.02 9.68 3.28
N LEU A 235 18.07 10.56 3.57
CA LEU A 235 17.75 11.04 4.90
C LEU A 235 16.56 10.23 5.42
N LEU A 236 16.75 9.46 6.50
CA LEU A 236 15.68 8.66 7.12
C LEU A 236 15.44 9.15 8.55
N ALA A 237 14.21 9.52 8.85
CA ALA A 237 13.80 9.89 10.20
C ALA A 237 13.24 8.67 10.94
N ALA A 238 13.89 8.30 12.03
CA ALA A 238 13.30 7.52 13.11
C ALA A 238 12.45 8.45 14.01
N PRO A 239 11.72 7.93 15.02
CA PRO A 239 10.86 8.77 15.85
C PRO A 239 11.56 9.95 16.51
N THR A 240 12.84 9.83 16.89
CA THR A 240 13.58 10.87 17.65
C THR A 240 15.00 11.09 17.10
N GLU A 241 15.28 10.63 15.89
CA GLU A 241 16.62 10.71 15.31
C GLU A 241 16.52 10.81 13.78
N LEU A 242 17.28 11.75 13.21
CA LEU A 242 17.57 11.77 11.78
C LEU A 242 18.84 10.98 11.51
N ARG A 243 18.82 10.09 10.51
CA ARG A 243 20.01 9.37 10.01
C ARG A 243 20.24 9.70 8.55
N ILE A 244 21.48 10.00 8.19
CA ILE A 244 21.91 10.27 6.81
C ILE A 244 22.69 9.08 6.30
N PHE A 245 22.34 8.62 5.11
CA PHE A 245 23.00 7.51 4.42
C PHE A 245 23.56 7.98 3.09
N SER A 246 24.86 7.76 2.86
CA SER A 246 25.44 7.82 1.52
C SER A 246 24.85 6.69 0.68
N ARG A 247 24.52 6.97 -0.58
CA ARG A 247 23.90 5.99 -1.48
C ARG A 247 24.72 5.74 -2.74
N ASP A 248 24.93 4.47 -3.06
CA ASP A 248 25.39 3.99 -4.36
C ASP A 248 24.38 2.95 -4.87
N GLY A 249 23.39 3.42 -5.63
CA GLY A 249 22.24 2.63 -6.05
C GLY A 249 21.43 2.10 -4.86
N VAL A 250 21.48 0.78 -4.63
CA VAL A 250 20.81 0.12 -3.48
C VAL A 250 21.69 0.03 -2.23
N ARG A 251 22.99 0.29 -2.36
CA ARG A 251 23.92 0.21 -1.23
C ARG A 251 23.83 1.52 -0.47
N VAL A 252 23.43 1.41 0.79
CA VAL A 252 23.31 2.54 1.71
C VAL A 252 24.19 2.31 2.92
N ASN A 253 24.99 3.31 3.28
CA ASN A 253 25.85 3.31 4.45
C ASN A 253 25.55 4.56 5.28
N GLN A 254 25.30 4.38 6.57
CA GLN A 254 25.03 5.51 7.44
C GLN A 254 26.34 6.30 7.61
N ILE A 255 26.27 7.61 7.38
CA ILE A 255 27.41 8.52 7.45
C ILE A 255 27.25 9.57 8.55
N ALA A 256 26.01 9.86 8.97
CA ALA A 256 25.74 10.80 10.05
C ALA A 256 24.41 10.49 10.75
N ALA A 257 24.26 10.98 11.98
CA ALA A 257 22.99 10.96 12.72
C ALA A 257 22.87 12.16 13.64
N SER A 258 21.64 12.66 13.83
CA SER A 258 21.31 13.77 14.72
C SER A 258 20.07 13.42 15.55
N ALA A 259 20.27 13.27 16.86
CA ALA A 259 19.20 12.99 17.81
C ALA A 259 18.41 14.25 18.20
N LEU A 260 17.11 14.07 18.43
CA LEU A 260 16.22 15.04 19.06
C LEU A 260 15.86 14.58 20.48
N PRO A 261 15.47 15.49 21.38
CA PRO A 261 14.95 15.11 22.69
C PRO A 261 13.79 14.11 22.57
N VAL A 262 13.79 13.06 23.40
CA VAL A 262 12.85 11.91 23.31
C VAL A 262 11.37 12.32 23.31
N ARG A 263 11.03 13.46 23.90
CA ARG A 263 9.65 13.99 23.93
C ARG A 263 9.14 14.45 22.56
N TYR A 264 10.04 14.81 21.64
CA TYR A 264 9.69 15.37 20.34
C TYR A 264 9.81 14.29 19.27
N ARG A 265 8.67 13.94 18.66
CA ARG A 265 8.61 12.95 17.60
C ARG A 265 8.69 13.60 16.22
N ILE A 266 9.63 13.14 15.40
CA ILE A 266 9.76 13.54 14.00
C ILE A 266 8.62 12.93 13.19
N HIS A 267 8.00 13.73 12.33
CA HIS A 267 6.89 13.28 11.46
C HIS A 267 7.03 13.74 10.01
N HIS A 268 7.96 14.65 9.71
CA HIS A 268 8.28 15.09 8.36
C HIS A 268 9.74 15.57 8.29
N VAL A 269 10.43 15.26 7.19
CA VAL A 269 11.78 15.75 6.87
C VAL A 269 11.80 16.16 5.40
N ALA A 270 12.44 17.30 5.11
CA ALA A 270 12.73 17.76 3.76
C ALA A 270 14.12 18.39 3.72
N ALA A 271 14.71 18.45 2.53
CA ALA A 271 15.96 19.15 2.28
C ALA A 271 15.74 20.20 1.17
N ALA A 272 16.28 21.40 1.37
CA ALA A 272 16.11 22.53 0.46
C ALA A 272 17.19 23.57 0.73
N ASP A 273 17.82 24.09 -0.33
CA ASP A 273 18.69 25.27 -0.23
C ASP A 273 17.82 26.53 -0.24
N MET A 274 17.40 26.97 0.95
CA MET A 274 16.56 28.15 1.11
C MET A 274 17.37 29.45 1.21
N ASN A 275 18.68 29.35 1.51
CA ASN A 275 19.54 30.51 1.70
C ASN A 275 20.42 30.83 0.46
N GLY A 276 20.46 29.93 -0.52
CA GLY A 276 21.18 30.08 -1.79
C GLY A 276 22.69 29.83 -1.70
N ASN A 277 23.18 29.11 -0.68
CA ASN A 277 24.60 28.81 -0.50
C ASN A 277 25.06 27.55 -1.26
N GLY A 278 24.13 26.83 -1.90
CA GLY A 278 24.38 25.59 -2.62
C GLY A 278 24.45 24.34 -1.75
N ILE A 279 24.23 24.44 -0.43
CA ILE A 279 24.14 23.31 0.50
C ILE A 279 22.69 23.23 1.00
N PRO A 280 21.93 22.19 0.62
CA PRO A 280 20.56 22.05 1.10
C PRO A 280 20.47 21.97 2.63
N GLU A 281 19.71 22.87 3.23
CA GLU A 281 19.33 22.76 4.64
C GLU A 281 18.33 21.62 4.84
N ILE A 282 18.44 20.95 5.98
CA ILE A 282 17.56 19.86 6.41
C ILE A 282 16.52 20.42 7.38
N TYR A 283 15.26 20.40 6.97
CA TYR A 283 14.11 20.83 7.74
C TYR A 283 13.45 19.64 8.43
N ILE A 284 13.58 19.58 9.75
CA ILE A 284 13.00 18.53 10.59
C ILE A 284 11.77 19.09 11.30
N SER A 285 10.59 18.60 10.91
CA SER A 285 9.36 18.86 11.64
C SER A 285 9.17 17.80 12.72
N ALA A 286 9.20 18.25 13.97
CA ALA A 286 8.98 17.42 15.14
C ALA A 286 8.00 18.09 16.11
N ALA A 287 7.33 17.30 16.94
CA ALA A 287 6.34 17.80 17.87
C ALA A 287 6.17 16.89 19.08
N ASP A 288 5.58 17.43 20.13
CA ASP A 288 4.98 16.65 21.20
C ASP A 288 3.45 16.81 21.20
N TYR A 289 2.78 16.42 22.28
CA TYR A 289 1.33 16.55 22.41
C TYR A 289 0.84 18.01 22.48
N GLN A 290 1.72 18.98 22.79
CA GLN A 290 1.39 20.40 22.93
C GLN A 290 1.60 21.17 21.62
N GLY A 291 2.61 20.81 20.84
CA GLY A 291 2.88 21.52 19.60
C GLY A 291 4.25 21.24 18.98
N PRO A 292 4.57 21.99 17.92
CA PRO A 292 5.81 21.82 17.18
C PRO A 292 7.05 22.27 17.97
N SER A 293 8.14 21.57 17.72
CA SER A 293 9.50 21.92 18.12
C SER A 293 10.43 21.44 17.00
N SER A 294 10.41 22.18 15.89
CA SER A 294 11.18 21.84 14.69
C SER A 294 12.64 22.28 14.80
N ARG A 295 13.47 21.73 13.90
CA ARG A 295 14.90 22.03 13.82
C ARG A 295 15.33 22.18 12.36
N VAL A 296 16.26 23.08 12.11
CA VAL A 296 16.92 23.25 10.80
C VAL A 296 18.40 22.95 10.97
N LEU A 297 18.92 22.07 10.14
CA LEU A 297 20.32 21.63 10.15
C LEU A 297 20.96 21.87 8.80
N GLU A 298 22.28 21.99 8.77
CA GLU A 298 23.11 21.86 7.58
C GLU A 298 24.19 20.80 7.87
N TRP A 299 24.62 20.03 6.87
CA TRP A 299 25.63 18.99 7.05
C TRP A 299 26.75 19.15 6.01
N ASP A 300 27.96 19.49 6.44
CA ASP A 300 29.08 19.82 5.56
C ASP A 300 29.90 18.61 5.07
N GLY A 301 29.35 17.40 5.19
CA GLY A 301 30.10 16.16 4.97
C GLY A 301 30.83 15.62 6.20
N LYS A 302 30.93 16.41 7.29
CA LYS A 302 31.68 16.03 8.50
C LYS A 302 30.89 16.24 9.77
N GLN A 303 30.18 17.36 9.90
CA GLN A 303 29.47 17.76 11.12
C GLN A 303 28.16 18.46 10.80
N PHE A 304 27.25 18.44 11.76
CA PHE A 304 26.02 19.21 11.69
C PHE A 304 26.23 20.61 12.21
N ALA A 305 25.83 21.61 11.42
CA ALA A 305 25.54 22.95 11.90
C ALA A 305 24.05 23.06 12.23
N VAL A 306 23.73 23.49 13.45
CA VAL A 306 22.35 23.77 13.84
C VAL A 306 22.03 25.21 13.44
N LEU A 307 21.14 25.38 12.45
CA LEU A 307 20.77 26.69 11.93
C LEU A 307 19.58 27.31 12.66
N ALA A 308 18.68 26.47 13.18
CA ALA A 308 17.58 26.88 14.06
C ALA A 308 17.15 25.68 14.91
N ASP A 309 16.81 25.89 16.19
CA ASP A 309 16.37 24.84 17.11
C ASP A 309 15.17 25.28 17.94
N ASN A 310 14.39 24.31 18.45
CA ASN A 310 13.15 24.54 19.20
C ASN A 310 12.18 25.50 18.48
N VAL A 311 12.10 25.37 17.16
CA VAL A 311 11.28 26.27 16.33
C VAL A 311 9.80 25.97 16.58
N PRO A 312 8.99 26.97 17.01
CA PRO A 312 7.58 26.78 17.38
C PRO A 312 6.64 26.72 16.16
N TRP A 313 7.13 26.18 15.04
CA TRP A 313 6.42 26.01 13.79
C TRP A 313 6.69 24.63 13.22
N TYR A 314 5.67 23.96 12.69
CA TYR A 314 5.88 22.92 11.69
C TYR A 314 6.50 23.55 10.44
N LEU A 315 7.51 22.93 9.87
CA LEU A 315 8.30 23.44 8.76
C LEU A 315 8.19 22.53 7.54
N ARG A 316 7.88 23.12 6.38
CA ARG A 316 7.90 22.43 5.10
C ARG A 316 8.32 23.38 3.98
N PRO A 317 9.49 23.15 3.35
CA PRO A 317 9.80 23.74 2.06
C PRO A 317 8.79 23.25 1.00
N ILE A 318 8.23 24.16 0.20
CA ILE A 318 7.23 23.87 -0.83
C ILE A 318 7.57 24.66 -2.09
N GLN A 319 7.57 23.98 -3.24
CA GLN A 319 7.64 24.62 -4.54
C GLN A 319 6.27 25.23 -4.88
N VAL A 320 6.27 26.49 -5.29
CA VAL A 320 5.08 27.22 -5.73
C VAL A 320 5.28 27.61 -7.19
N PRO A 321 4.37 27.21 -8.11
CA PRO A 321 4.40 27.68 -9.50
C PRO A 321 4.51 29.21 -9.55
N ASP A 322 5.36 29.72 -10.45
CA ASP A 322 5.72 31.13 -10.64
C ASP A 322 6.39 31.88 -9.47
N GLU A 323 6.34 31.38 -8.24
CA GLU A 323 6.96 32.03 -7.07
C GLU A 323 8.28 31.36 -6.64
N GLY A 324 8.50 30.09 -7.03
CA GLY A 324 9.68 29.33 -6.62
C GLY A 324 9.53 28.65 -5.27
N LEU A 325 10.67 28.31 -4.67
CA LEU A 325 10.72 27.60 -3.40
C LEU A 325 10.44 28.54 -2.23
N ILE A 326 9.54 28.13 -1.33
CA ILE A 326 9.18 28.89 -0.13
C ILE A 326 9.28 28.00 1.10
N LEU A 327 9.54 28.60 2.27
CA LEU A 327 9.34 27.90 3.55
C LEU A 327 7.91 28.16 4.02
N ALA A 328 7.10 27.12 4.11
CA ALA A 328 5.76 27.19 4.70
C ALA A 328 5.77 26.65 6.13
N GLY A 329 4.87 27.17 6.96
CA GLY A 329 4.69 26.61 8.29
C GLY A 329 3.37 26.92 8.97
N GLN A 330 3.11 26.13 10.00
CA GLN A 330 1.87 26.17 10.78
C GLN A 330 2.19 25.97 12.25
N GLY A 331 1.44 26.62 13.13
CA GLY A 331 1.64 26.54 14.58
C GLY A 331 0.74 25.49 15.23
N SER A 332 0.70 25.52 16.57
CA SER A 332 -0.33 24.87 17.37
C SER A 332 -1.15 25.92 18.10
N THR A 333 -2.31 25.52 18.62
CA THR A 333 -3.07 26.28 19.61
C THR A 333 -3.06 25.52 20.94
N PHE A 334 -3.48 26.18 22.03
CA PHE A 334 -3.60 25.52 23.34
C PHE A 334 -4.53 24.29 23.33
N GLN A 335 -5.42 24.19 22.34
CA GLN A 335 -6.42 23.13 22.21
C GLN A 335 -6.09 22.09 21.14
N ARG A 336 -5.21 22.39 20.18
CA ARG A 336 -4.94 21.50 19.03
C ARG A 336 -3.48 21.58 18.62
N ALA A 337 -2.85 20.42 18.49
CA ALA A 337 -1.44 20.31 18.13
C ALA A 337 -1.14 20.83 16.71
N VAL A 338 -2.12 20.81 15.80
CA VAL A 338 -2.01 21.37 14.44
C VAL A 338 -3.25 22.20 14.16
N ASP A 339 -3.11 23.53 14.19
CA ASP A 339 -4.26 24.42 14.07
C ASP A 339 -3.86 25.82 13.59
N GLY A 340 -4.85 26.60 13.19
CA GLY A 340 -4.66 27.94 12.63
C GLY A 340 -4.21 27.95 11.17
N PRO A 341 -3.90 29.14 10.61
CA PRO A 341 -3.50 29.28 9.22
C PRO A 341 -2.11 28.72 8.93
N VAL A 342 -1.86 28.44 7.64
CA VAL A 342 -0.51 28.20 7.12
C VAL A 342 0.07 29.54 6.66
N TYR A 343 1.32 29.80 7.02
CA TYR A 343 2.04 31.03 6.71
C TYR A 343 3.25 30.74 5.83
N ARG A 344 3.63 31.71 4.99
CA ARG A 344 5.01 31.82 4.52
C ARG A 344 5.88 32.17 5.73
N LEU A 345 7.00 31.50 5.87
CA LEU A 345 7.97 31.74 6.93
C LEU A 345 9.26 32.30 6.35
N GLU A 346 9.96 33.09 7.17
CA GLU A 346 11.27 33.62 6.85
C GLU A 346 12.23 33.34 8.01
N ARG A 347 13.46 32.94 7.68
CA ARG A 347 14.52 32.74 8.66
C ARG A 347 15.38 34.00 8.75
N ASN A 348 15.56 34.49 9.97
CA ASN A 348 16.51 35.55 10.27
C ASN A 348 17.44 35.09 11.40
N GLY A 349 18.67 34.72 11.04
CA GLY A 349 19.60 34.05 11.94
C GLY A 349 19.05 32.70 12.40
N ASP A 350 18.94 32.50 13.71
CA ASP A 350 18.37 31.30 14.33
C ASP A 350 16.84 31.35 14.50
N SER A 351 16.24 32.52 14.26
CA SER A 351 14.81 32.75 14.42
C SER A 351 14.04 32.51 13.13
N ILE A 352 12.83 31.95 13.25
CA ILE A 352 11.89 31.76 12.13
C ILE A 352 10.58 32.47 12.47
N GLN A 353 10.15 33.36 11.58
CA GLN A 353 8.98 34.22 11.79
C GLN A 353 7.97 34.06 10.66
N SER A 354 6.69 34.22 10.99
CA SER A 354 5.60 34.21 10.00
C SER A 354 5.52 35.53 9.26
N GLN A 355 5.34 35.45 7.95
CA GLN A 355 5.03 36.56 7.07
C GLN A 355 3.55 36.51 6.70
N GLU A 356 3.23 36.50 5.40
CA GLU A 356 1.86 36.43 4.92
C GLU A 356 1.21 35.05 5.13
N ARG A 357 -0.10 35.07 5.33
CA ARG A 357 -0.93 33.85 5.34
C ARG A 357 -1.08 33.34 3.92
N LEU A 358 -0.86 32.04 3.71
CA LEU A 358 -1.14 31.39 2.44
C LEU A 358 -2.66 31.30 2.20
N LYS A 359 -3.08 31.60 0.96
CA LYS A 359 -4.46 31.46 0.51
C LYS A 359 -4.73 29.98 0.20
N LEU A 360 -5.30 29.28 1.17
CA LEU A 360 -5.63 27.86 1.09
C LEU A 360 -7.13 27.65 1.36
N PRO A 361 -7.73 26.58 0.80
CA PRO A 361 -9.08 26.17 1.15
C PRO A 361 -9.23 25.93 2.65
N ASP A 362 -10.44 26.07 3.16
CA ASP A 362 -10.72 25.88 4.58
C ASP A 362 -10.29 24.49 5.05
N ASN A 363 -9.75 24.44 6.27
CA ASN A 363 -9.30 23.23 6.95
C ASN A 363 -8.07 22.52 6.38
N VAL A 364 -7.51 22.93 5.24
CA VAL A 364 -6.23 22.40 4.73
C VAL A 364 -5.10 22.74 5.70
N LYS A 365 -4.31 21.75 6.11
CA LYS A 365 -3.14 21.89 7.00
C LYS A 365 -1.83 21.81 6.21
N LEU A 366 -0.72 22.19 6.84
CA LEU A 366 0.60 22.31 6.19
C LEU A 366 1.02 21.07 5.39
N PHE A 367 0.70 19.88 5.88
CA PHE A 367 1.11 18.61 5.28
C PHE A 367 0.07 18.03 4.32
N ASP A 368 -1.12 18.60 4.23
CA ASP A 368 -2.22 18.04 3.45
C ASP A 368 -2.11 18.33 1.95
N PHE A 369 -1.33 19.33 1.54
CA PHE A 369 -1.42 19.90 0.18
C PHE A 369 -0.09 20.06 -0.57
N SER A 370 -0.17 20.22 -1.88
CA SER A 370 0.89 20.75 -2.75
C SER A 370 0.27 21.72 -3.76
N TYR A 371 1.07 22.62 -4.30
CA TYR A 371 0.67 23.45 -5.44
C TYR A 371 1.07 22.76 -6.74
N ALA A 372 0.26 22.93 -7.79
CA ALA A 372 0.52 22.42 -9.14
C ALA A 372 -0.11 23.36 -10.17
N ASP A 373 0.52 23.50 -11.33
CA ASP A 373 -0.11 24.06 -12.53
C ASP A 373 -0.63 22.90 -13.40
N LEU A 374 -1.89 22.51 -13.16
CA LEU A 374 -2.46 21.29 -13.75
C LEU A 374 -2.89 21.46 -15.21
N ASP A 375 -3.18 22.68 -15.63
CA ASP A 375 -3.68 22.98 -16.98
C ASP A 375 -2.69 23.75 -17.85
N GLY A 376 -1.54 24.16 -17.30
CA GLY A 376 -0.46 24.86 -18.00
C GLY A 376 -0.78 26.33 -18.23
N ASP A 377 -1.67 26.93 -17.43
CA ASP A 377 -2.07 28.33 -17.55
C ASP A 377 -1.19 29.29 -16.73
N GLY A 378 -0.19 28.76 -16.04
CA GLY A 378 0.72 29.46 -15.12
C GLY A 378 0.13 29.69 -13.73
N LYS A 379 -1.17 29.44 -13.52
CA LYS A 379 -1.79 29.60 -12.21
C LYS A 379 -1.67 28.30 -11.43
N LYS A 380 -1.45 28.45 -10.14
CA LYS A 380 -1.44 27.33 -9.21
C LYS A 380 -2.85 26.90 -8.80
N GLU A 381 -3.11 25.61 -8.90
CA GLU A 381 -4.14 24.89 -8.15
C GLU A 381 -3.58 24.41 -6.81
N VAL A 382 -4.49 24.16 -5.87
CA VAL A 382 -4.21 23.47 -4.61
C VAL A 382 -4.71 22.04 -4.72
N ILE A 383 -3.78 21.10 -4.64
CA ILE A 383 -4.06 19.68 -4.54
C ILE A 383 -3.92 19.30 -3.07
N ALA A 384 -4.96 18.74 -2.47
CA ALA A 384 -4.96 18.42 -1.04
C ALA A 384 -5.60 17.07 -0.72
N ILE A 385 -5.16 16.43 0.35
CA ILE A 385 -5.82 15.30 1.01
C ILE A 385 -6.74 15.84 2.08
N ASN A 386 -8.04 15.54 1.98
CA ASN A 386 -8.99 15.92 3.02
C ASN A 386 -9.08 14.87 4.14
N LYS A 387 -9.87 15.16 5.19
CA LYS A 387 -10.08 14.27 6.34
C LYS A 387 -10.60 12.86 6.00
N ALA A 388 -11.23 12.67 4.83
CA ALA A 388 -11.69 11.37 4.36
C ALA A 388 -10.63 10.63 3.51
N ASN A 389 -9.41 11.17 3.43
CA ASN A 389 -8.32 10.74 2.58
C ASN A 389 -8.61 10.87 1.07
N ALA A 390 -9.62 11.64 0.68
CA ALA A 390 -9.86 11.91 -0.74
C ALA A 390 -8.98 13.07 -1.21
N LEU A 391 -8.43 12.91 -2.42
CA LEU A 391 -7.67 13.93 -3.13
C LEU A 391 -8.65 14.98 -3.66
N THR A 392 -8.34 16.25 -3.49
CA THR A 392 -9.16 17.37 -3.96
C THR A 392 -8.31 18.33 -4.76
N VAL A 393 -8.85 18.84 -5.86
CA VAL A 393 -8.25 19.90 -6.66
C VAL A 393 -9.11 21.15 -6.50
N THR A 394 -8.50 22.24 -6.06
CA THR A 394 -9.19 23.50 -5.78
C THR A 394 -8.41 24.65 -6.39
N ARG A 395 -9.10 25.62 -6.99
CA ARG A 395 -8.46 26.87 -7.40
C ARG A 395 -8.09 27.72 -6.18
N THR A 396 -7.12 28.63 -6.31
CA THR A 396 -6.70 29.57 -5.25
C THR A 396 -7.79 30.49 -4.71
N ASP A 397 -8.90 30.66 -5.42
CA ASP A 397 -10.10 31.38 -4.96
C ASP A 397 -11.02 30.52 -4.06
N GLY A 398 -10.68 29.25 -3.84
CA GLY A 398 -11.43 28.30 -3.02
C GLY A 398 -12.46 27.47 -3.79
N LYS A 399 -12.61 27.66 -5.10
CA LYS A 399 -13.54 26.85 -5.91
C LYS A 399 -13.01 25.42 -6.07
N LEU A 400 -13.76 24.45 -5.55
CA LEU A 400 -13.50 23.03 -5.75
C LEU A 400 -13.72 22.67 -7.23
N LEU A 401 -12.71 22.09 -7.87
CA LEU A 401 -12.75 21.64 -9.26
C LEU A 401 -13.08 20.15 -9.33
N TRP A 402 -12.44 19.34 -8.48
CA TRP A 402 -12.60 17.89 -8.48
C TRP A 402 -12.29 17.27 -7.12
N ARG A 403 -12.85 16.08 -6.87
CA ARG A 403 -12.59 15.25 -5.70
C ARG A 403 -12.58 13.77 -6.10
N SER A 404 -11.60 13.02 -5.60
CA SER A 404 -11.49 11.57 -5.83
C SER A 404 -12.54 10.76 -5.06
N GLU A 405 -12.86 9.59 -5.61
CA GLU A 405 -13.60 8.55 -4.88
C GLU A 405 -12.65 7.67 -4.06
N GLU A 406 -11.44 7.46 -4.59
CA GLU A 406 -10.38 6.70 -3.95
C GLU A 406 -9.76 7.47 -2.78
N ARG A 407 -9.07 6.70 -1.93
CA ARG A 407 -8.39 7.22 -0.75
C ARG A 407 -6.88 7.15 -0.93
N PHE A 408 -6.20 8.20 -0.51
CA PHE A 408 -4.77 8.39 -0.74
C PHE A 408 -4.05 8.80 0.54
N ASN A 409 -2.75 8.51 0.55
CA ASN A 409 -1.72 9.09 1.39
C ASN A 409 -1.87 8.96 2.92
N ALA A 410 -2.87 8.27 3.45
CA ALA A 410 -2.99 8.07 4.89
C ALA A 410 -1.81 7.28 5.47
N THR A 411 -1.41 7.63 6.70
CA THR A 411 -0.32 6.96 7.43
C THR A 411 -0.68 6.79 8.90
N LYS A 412 0.15 6.05 9.66
CA LYS A 412 -0.02 5.89 11.12
C LYS A 412 0.48 7.09 11.93
N ARG A 413 1.07 8.09 11.28
CA ARG A 413 1.65 9.25 11.98
C ARG A 413 0.54 10.18 12.43
N THR A 414 0.46 10.41 13.73
CA THR A 414 -0.50 11.34 14.33
C THR A 414 0.20 12.39 15.18
N LEU A 415 -0.37 13.59 15.18
CA LEU A 415 0.03 14.73 15.99
C LEU A 415 -1.11 15.10 16.94
N GLY A 416 -0.76 15.50 18.16
CA GLY A 416 -1.73 15.76 19.22
C GLY A 416 -2.14 14.49 19.95
N GLY A 417 -3.40 14.40 20.36
CA GLY A 417 -3.90 13.35 21.25
C GLY A 417 -3.83 13.72 22.73
N GLU A 418 -4.33 12.81 23.57
CA GLU A 418 -4.39 13.03 25.02
C GLU A 418 -2.96 13.13 25.62
N PRO A 419 -2.74 14.04 26.57
CA PRO A 419 -1.47 14.11 27.27
C PRO A 419 -1.20 12.78 28.00
N PRO A 420 0.07 12.38 28.15
CA PRO A 420 0.42 11.23 28.99
C PRO A 420 -0.18 11.37 30.39
N ILE A 421 -0.78 10.30 30.91
CA ILE A 421 -1.42 10.30 32.23
C ILE A 421 -0.38 10.63 33.30
N ASN A 422 -0.44 11.84 33.86
CA ASN A 422 0.37 12.24 35.01
C ASN A 422 -0.36 11.83 36.30
N TYR A 423 0.07 10.73 36.91
CA TYR A 423 -0.47 10.21 38.18
C TYR A 423 -0.29 11.14 39.40
N THR A 424 0.39 12.27 39.24
CA THR A 424 0.69 13.24 40.31
C THR A 424 -0.14 14.52 40.28
N ARG A 425 -1.01 14.73 39.28
CA ARG A 425 -1.87 15.92 39.23
C ARG A 425 -3.22 15.61 39.89
N ASN A 426 -3.47 16.19 41.07
CA ASN A 426 -4.76 16.14 41.76
C ASN A 426 -5.92 16.33 40.75
N GLN A 427 -6.74 15.29 40.59
CA GLN A 427 -7.88 15.24 39.66
C GLN A 427 -9.07 16.09 40.12
N GLN A 428 -8.82 17.29 40.65
CA GLN A 428 -9.85 18.14 41.25
C GLN A 428 -10.15 19.42 40.48
N SER A 429 -9.63 19.59 39.25
CA SER A 429 -9.89 20.81 38.47
C SER A 429 -9.98 20.63 36.95
N ASN A 430 -10.56 19.52 36.45
CA ASN A 430 -10.95 19.44 35.03
C ASN A 430 -12.39 18.91 34.91
N THR A 431 -13.35 19.70 35.37
CA THR A 431 -14.80 19.48 35.16
C THR A 431 -15.31 20.04 33.83
N SER A 432 -14.44 20.24 32.82
CA SER A 432 -14.93 20.40 31.46
C SER A 432 -15.03 19.01 30.84
N SER A 433 -16.19 18.38 30.98
CA SER A 433 -16.61 17.29 30.09
C SER A 433 -16.50 17.81 28.66
N ASP A 434 -15.45 17.40 27.95
CA ASP A 434 -15.34 17.64 26.51
C ASP A 434 -16.30 16.68 25.82
N SER A 435 -17.59 17.04 25.83
CA SER A 435 -18.68 16.22 25.32
C SER A 435 -18.56 15.92 23.81
N GLY A 436 -17.56 16.47 23.11
CA GLY A 436 -17.26 16.22 21.70
C GLY A 436 -15.85 15.66 21.41
N GLY A 437 -14.97 15.49 22.40
CA GLY A 437 -13.60 14.98 22.20
C GLY A 437 -12.71 15.85 21.30
N GLU A 438 -13.05 17.13 21.10
CA GLU A 438 -12.32 18.01 20.17
C GLU A 438 -11.03 18.59 20.74
N ARG A 439 -10.89 18.63 22.08
CA ARG A 439 -9.75 19.24 22.79
C ARG A 439 -8.45 18.45 22.65
N TYR A 440 -8.53 17.20 22.20
CA TYR A 440 -7.37 16.34 21.95
C TYR A 440 -7.46 15.65 20.58
N ALA A 441 -8.11 16.30 19.61
CA ALA A 441 -8.24 15.75 18.26
C ALA A 441 -6.86 15.48 17.66
N GLU A 442 -6.65 14.25 17.20
CA GLU A 442 -5.45 13.85 16.48
C GLU A 442 -5.48 14.37 15.04
N PHE A 443 -4.34 14.87 14.58
CA PHE A 443 -4.11 15.16 13.17
C PHE A 443 -3.23 14.07 12.57
N MET A 444 -3.75 13.34 11.59
CA MET A 444 -2.96 12.37 10.84
C MET A 444 -2.09 13.10 9.82
N VAL A 445 -0.78 12.87 9.86
CA VAL A 445 0.16 13.41 8.88
C VAL A 445 0.17 12.49 7.65
N PRO A 446 -0.31 12.93 6.48
CA PRO A 446 -0.27 12.09 5.28
C PRO A 446 1.18 11.88 4.79
N SER A 447 1.35 10.94 3.86
CA SER A 447 2.52 10.91 2.98
C SER A 447 2.41 12.04 1.95
N ARG A 448 3.52 12.49 1.39
CA ARG A 448 3.53 13.69 0.55
C ARG A 448 2.77 13.50 -0.76
N ILE A 449 2.24 14.61 -1.30
CA ILE A 449 1.81 14.69 -2.69
C ILE A 449 3.01 15.20 -3.49
N LEU A 450 3.51 14.40 -4.44
CA LEU A 450 4.52 14.88 -5.37
C LEU A 450 3.86 15.54 -6.56
N VAL A 451 4.45 16.64 -7.00
CA VAL A 451 4.06 17.40 -8.18
C VAL A 451 5.29 17.53 -9.05
N VAL A 452 5.16 17.17 -10.33
CA VAL A 452 6.25 17.19 -11.30
C VAL A 452 5.66 17.18 -12.72
N ASP A 453 6.18 18.02 -13.61
CA ASP A 453 6.01 17.86 -15.06
C ASP A 453 6.83 16.64 -15.54
N MET A 454 6.18 15.49 -15.53
CA MET A 454 6.80 14.19 -15.76
C MET A 454 6.98 13.94 -17.25
N ASP A 455 6.02 14.36 -18.07
CA ASP A 455 6.03 14.14 -19.51
C ASP A 455 6.58 15.32 -20.33
N LYS A 456 6.99 16.39 -19.64
CA LYS A 456 7.63 17.59 -20.19
C LYS A 456 6.72 18.35 -21.16
N ASP A 457 5.41 18.28 -20.94
CA ASP A 457 4.42 19.02 -21.74
C ASP A 457 4.12 20.41 -21.16
N GLY A 458 4.75 20.77 -20.03
CA GLY A 458 4.56 22.05 -19.34
C GLY A 458 3.38 22.06 -18.37
N LYS A 459 2.77 20.91 -18.09
CA LYS A 459 1.73 20.75 -17.06
C LYS A 459 2.23 19.81 -15.98
N ASP A 460 1.79 20.07 -14.77
CA ASP A 460 2.18 19.25 -13.63
C ASP A 460 1.35 17.97 -13.54
N GLU A 461 2.03 16.84 -13.36
CA GLU A 461 1.46 15.58 -12.89
C GLU A 461 1.59 15.40 -11.38
N VAL A 462 0.78 14.48 -10.85
CA VAL A 462 0.63 14.26 -9.40
C VAL A 462 0.95 12.81 -9.06
N ILE A 463 1.89 12.57 -8.13
CA ILE A 463 2.17 11.22 -7.61
C ILE A 463 1.65 11.09 -6.18
N VAL A 464 0.82 10.08 -5.96
CA VAL A 464 0.17 9.77 -4.68
C VAL A 464 0.21 8.28 -4.36
N ASN A 465 0.11 7.93 -3.08
CA ASN A 465 -0.03 6.56 -2.60
C ASN A 465 -1.52 6.22 -2.43
N GLN A 466 -2.06 5.39 -3.32
CA GLN A 466 -3.41 4.86 -3.20
C GLN A 466 -3.49 3.82 -2.08
N LEU A 467 -4.47 3.98 -1.20
CA LEU A 467 -4.77 3.04 -0.12
C LEU A 467 -5.59 1.85 -0.66
N PRO A 468 -5.50 0.67 -0.02
CA PRO A 468 -6.38 -0.43 -0.35
C PRO A 468 -7.85 -0.04 -0.13
N SER A 469 -8.74 -0.54 -0.98
CA SER A 469 -10.19 -0.31 -0.87
C SER A 469 -10.79 -0.78 0.45
N SER A 470 -10.13 -1.76 1.10
CA SER A 470 -10.45 -2.24 2.45
C SER A 470 -9.34 -1.84 3.42
N ILE A 471 -9.62 -0.84 4.27
CA ILE A 471 -8.77 -0.48 5.42
C ILE A 471 -9.33 -1.25 6.62
N VAL A 472 -8.55 -2.20 7.16
CA VAL A 472 -8.95 -2.94 8.36
C VAL A 472 -8.73 -2.03 9.56
N SER A 473 -9.82 -1.59 10.19
CA SER A 473 -9.78 -0.89 11.47
C SER A 473 -10.21 -1.88 12.56
N VAL A 474 -9.23 -2.41 13.30
CA VAL A 474 -9.50 -3.38 14.39
C VAL A 474 -9.99 -2.65 15.65
N MET A 475 -9.73 -1.34 15.76
CA MET A 475 -10.27 -0.40 16.76
C MET A 475 -10.38 1.01 16.15
N PRO A 476 -11.28 1.89 16.63
CA PRO A 476 -11.48 3.24 16.09
C PRO A 476 -10.22 4.15 16.03
N ARG A 477 -9.13 3.77 16.72
CA ARG A 477 -7.84 4.50 16.78
C ARG A 477 -6.66 3.73 16.16
N LEU A 478 -6.89 2.58 15.52
CA LEU A 478 -5.82 1.72 14.98
C LEU A 478 -6.11 1.33 13.52
N ALA A 479 -6.17 2.36 12.66
CA ALA A 479 -6.19 2.12 11.21
C ALA A 479 -4.81 1.63 10.78
N ASP A 480 -4.78 0.45 10.15
CA ASP A 480 -3.55 -0.14 9.61
C ASP A 480 -3.54 -0.02 8.09
N TYR A 481 -2.39 0.29 7.52
CA TYR A 481 -2.19 0.51 6.08
C TYR A 481 -1.17 -0.51 5.56
N PRO A 482 -1.56 -1.80 5.43
CA PRO A 482 -0.63 -2.90 5.19
C PRO A 482 -0.01 -2.91 3.79
N SER A 483 -0.52 -2.09 2.89
CA SER A 483 -0.08 -2.02 1.50
C SER A 483 -0.37 -0.66 0.92
N GLY A 484 0.35 -0.31 -0.15
CA GLY A 484 0.10 0.89 -0.94
C GLY A 484 0.34 0.63 -2.43
N THR A 485 -0.17 1.53 -3.26
CA THR A 485 0.10 1.55 -4.71
C THR A 485 0.40 2.97 -5.11
N LEU A 486 1.60 3.26 -5.60
CA LEU A 486 1.93 4.60 -6.07
C LEU A 486 1.26 4.79 -7.42
N MET A 487 0.60 5.92 -7.61
CA MET A 487 -0.12 6.30 -8.83
C MET A 487 0.40 7.64 -9.33
N GLY A 488 0.68 7.73 -10.63
CA GLY A 488 0.84 9.00 -11.34
C GLY A 488 -0.48 9.40 -11.98
N LEU A 489 -0.91 10.63 -11.72
CA LEU A 489 -2.18 11.18 -12.16
C LEU A 489 -1.94 12.44 -13.01
N LYS A 490 -2.72 12.61 -14.08
CA LYS A 490 -2.71 13.78 -14.95
C LYS A 490 -4.10 14.40 -15.05
N TRP A 491 -4.15 15.72 -15.13
CA TRP A 491 -5.40 16.44 -15.29
C TRP A 491 -5.89 16.37 -16.74
N ASN A 492 -7.14 15.93 -16.94
CA ASN A 492 -7.75 15.85 -18.27
C ASN A 492 -8.74 16.99 -18.56
N GLY A 493 -8.79 18.02 -17.71
CA GLY A 493 -9.74 19.13 -17.80
C GLY A 493 -10.99 18.97 -16.92
N LEU A 494 -11.26 17.77 -16.42
CA LEU A 494 -12.38 17.48 -15.52
C LEU A 494 -11.96 16.77 -14.23
N ALA A 495 -11.00 15.85 -14.33
CA ALA A 495 -10.54 15.00 -13.24
C ALA A 495 -9.04 14.72 -13.35
N LEU A 496 -8.45 14.31 -12.22
CA LEU A 496 -7.16 13.65 -12.23
C LEU A 496 -7.36 12.20 -12.66
N GLU A 497 -6.81 11.85 -13.81
CA GLU A 497 -6.87 10.52 -14.41
C GLU A 497 -5.55 9.79 -14.24
N GLU A 498 -5.61 8.48 -14.05
CA GLU A 498 -4.41 7.65 -13.92
C GLU A 498 -3.63 7.58 -15.23
N MET A 499 -2.34 7.91 -15.15
CA MET A 499 -1.38 7.64 -16.22
C MET A 499 -0.68 6.31 -16.01
N TRP A 500 -0.28 6.03 -14.77
CA TRP A 500 0.44 4.83 -14.41
C TRP A 500 0.28 4.51 -12.93
N ARG A 501 0.59 3.27 -12.58
CA ARG A 501 0.68 2.82 -11.19
C ARG A 501 1.80 1.80 -10.99
N THR A 502 2.35 1.72 -9.79
CA THR A 502 3.22 0.59 -9.42
C THR A 502 2.39 -0.69 -9.28
N ARG A 503 3.08 -1.84 -9.21
CA ARG A 503 2.47 -3.00 -8.55
C ARG A 503 2.15 -2.65 -7.10
N ARG A 504 1.17 -3.35 -6.53
CA ARG A 504 0.88 -3.31 -5.11
C ARG A 504 2.15 -3.58 -4.31
N ILE A 505 2.46 -2.70 -3.37
CA ILE A 505 3.52 -2.85 -2.39
C ILE A 505 2.90 -3.49 -1.16
N ASP A 506 3.28 -4.72 -0.84
CA ASP A 506 2.79 -5.45 0.34
C ASP A 506 3.55 -5.04 1.62
N SER A 507 3.62 -3.73 1.85
CA SER A 507 4.23 -3.09 3.02
C SER A 507 3.62 -1.70 3.22
N SER A 508 3.71 -1.17 4.43
CA SER A 508 3.20 0.17 4.73
C SER A 508 4.10 1.23 4.09
N VAL A 509 3.57 1.96 3.10
CA VAL A 509 4.26 3.10 2.47
C VAL A 509 4.22 4.27 3.45
N VAL A 510 5.40 4.74 3.84
CA VAL A 510 5.57 5.81 4.84
C VAL A 510 5.65 7.17 4.17
N ASP A 511 6.50 7.26 3.15
CA ASP A 511 6.86 8.47 2.42
C ASP A 511 7.57 8.09 1.12
N PHE A 512 7.70 9.01 0.18
CA PHE A 512 8.33 8.78 -1.12
C PHE A 512 8.79 10.09 -1.75
N GLN A 513 9.83 10.07 -2.57
CA GLN A 513 10.37 11.26 -3.23
C GLN A 513 11.00 10.90 -4.58
N LEU A 514 10.89 11.81 -5.55
CA LEU A 514 11.69 11.75 -6.77
C LEU A 514 13.07 12.35 -6.53
N LYS A 515 14.11 11.69 -7.02
CA LYS A 515 15.50 12.18 -6.90
C LYS A 515 15.67 13.57 -7.50
N SER A 516 15.02 13.85 -8.63
CA SER A 516 15.01 15.18 -9.26
C SER A 516 14.50 16.33 -8.40
N GLN A 517 13.69 16.05 -7.37
CA GLN A 517 13.22 17.07 -6.42
C GLN A 517 14.22 17.36 -5.30
N GLY A 518 15.20 16.48 -5.12
CA GLY A 518 16.26 16.60 -4.11
C GLY A 518 17.58 17.11 -4.65
N MET A 519 17.85 16.86 -5.92
CA MET A 519 19.06 17.28 -6.60
C MET A 519 18.85 17.37 -8.11
N ALA A 520 19.68 18.16 -8.79
CA ALA A 520 19.71 18.17 -10.25
C ALA A 520 20.22 16.82 -10.79
N LEU A 521 19.52 16.27 -11.78
CA LEU A 521 19.96 15.06 -12.48
C LEU A 521 21.09 15.38 -13.47
N LYS A 522 22.06 14.46 -13.59
CA LYS A 522 23.11 14.57 -14.62
C LYS A 522 22.48 14.41 -16.01
N PRO A 523 23.00 15.05 -17.07
CA PRO A 523 22.47 14.88 -18.42
C PRO A 523 22.41 13.40 -18.82
N GLY A 524 21.23 12.93 -19.25
CA GLY A 524 20.99 11.54 -19.63
C GLY A 524 20.81 10.56 -18.47
N GLN A 525 20.84 11.02 -17.22
CA GLN A 525 20.50 10.19 -16.06
C GLN A 525 18.98 10.03 -15.95
N LYS A 526 18.52 8.78 -15.78
CA LYS A 526 17.13 8.47 -15.44
C LYS A 526 16.81 8.98 -14.05
N ASP A 527 15.60 9.49 -13.86
CA ASP A 527 15.14 9.82 -12.52
C ASP A 527 14.88 8.53 -11.72
N GLU A 528 14.77 8.67 -10.40
CA GLU A 528 14.50 7.57 -9.49
C GLU A 528 13.35 7.98 -8.56
N LEU A 529 12.30 7.14 -8.48
CA LEU A 529 11.29 7.25 -7.44
C LEU A 529 11.69 6.36 -6.27
N LEU A 530 12.00 6.99 -5.14
CA LEU A 530 12.38 6.32 -3.90
C LEU A 530 11.16 6.25 -2.98
N VAL A 531 10.82 5.04 -2.51
CA VAL A 531 9.64 4.78 -1.68
C VAL A 531 10.10 4.13 -0.37
N GLY A 532 9.92 4.83 0.74
CA GLY A 532 10.21 4.33 2.08
C GLY A 532 9.06 3.49 2.60
N VAL A 533 9.35 2.25 3.01
CA VAL A 533 8.36 1.30 3.53
C VAL A 533 8.75 0.78 4.90
N LEU A 534 7.76 0.54 5.75
CA LEU A 534 7.92 -0.24 6.98
C LEU A 534 7.69 -1.72 6.67
N LEU A 535 8.64 -2.55 7.09
CA LEU A 535 8.62 -3.99 6.88
C LEU A 535 7.98 -4.67 8.10
N ARG A 536 7.24 -5.74 7.84
CA ARG A 536 6.66 -6.60 8.88
C ARG A 536 7.55 -7.81 9.07
N ALA A 537 7.84 -8.17 10.32
CA ALA A 537 8.46 -9.43 10.70
C ALA A 537 7.45 -10.38 11.41
N GLY A 538 6.14 -10.30 11.09
CA GLY A 538 5.16 -11.20 11.72
C GLY A 538 3.70 -10.74 11.66
N MET A 539 2.79 -11.61 12.12
CA MET A 539 1.33 -11.37 12.15
C MET A 539 0.91 -10.40 13.27
N MET A 540 1.77 -10.15 14.26
CA MET A 540 1.52 -9.27 15.42
C MET A 540 2.31 -7.95 15.38
N ASP A 541 3.05 -7.72 14.29
CA ASP A 541 4.07 -6.65 14.20
C ASP A 541 3.51 -5.26 13.93
N PHE A 542 2.18 -5.10 13.87
CA PHE A 542 1.57 -3.77 13.89
C PHE A 542 1.93 -2.98 15.17
N LEU A 543 2.53 -3.65 16.17
CA LEU A 543 3.05 -3.09 17.42
C LEU A 543 4.56 -2.78 17.42
N THR A 544 5.36 -3.32 16.49
CA THR A 544 6.84 -3.24 16.49
C THR A 544 7.42 -3.13 15.07
N GLU A 545 6.92 -2.16 14.29
CA GLU A 545 7.46 -1.82 12.95
C GLU A 545 8.78 -1.04 13.08
N ASP A 546 9.85 -1.77 13.40
CA ASP A 546 11.19 -1.21 13.64
C ASP A 546 12.12 -1.30 12.42
N GLU A 547 11.81 -2.20 11.47
CA GLU A 547 12.56 -2.32 10.22
C GLU A 547 11.91 -1.55 9.07
N SER A 548 12.75 -0.93 8.25
CA SER A 548 12.34 -0.29 7.00
C SER A 548 13.23 -0.71 5.83
N ALA A 549 12.78 -0.36 4.64
CA ALA A 549 13.62 -0.37 3.44
C ALA A 549 13.18 0.71 2.48
N VAL A 550 14.04 1.03 1.52
CA VAL A 550 13.69 1.90 0.40
C VAL A 550 13.60 1.08 -0.87
N LEU A 551 12.45 1.17 -1.52
CA LEU A 551 12.22 0.65 -2.86
C LEU A 551 12.61 1.76 -3.85
N ILE A 552 13.39 1.41 -4.87
CA ILE A 552 13.87 2.36 -5.88
C ILE A 552 13.34 1.90 -7.23
N TYR A 553 12.51 2.72 -7.83
CA TYR A 553 11.97 2.53 -9.17
C TYR A 553 12.73 3.45 -10.12
N PRO A 554 13.41 2.91 -11.15
CA PRO A 554 13.86 3.71 -12.27
C PRO A 554 12.64 4.42 -12.88
N PHE A 555 12.74 5.73 -13.04
CA PHE A 555 11.63 6.57 -13.45
C PHE A 555 11.99 7.27 -14.76
N GLU A 556 11.35 6.80 -15.83
CA GLU A 556 11.34 7.45 -17.14
C GLU A 556 9.90 7.47 -17.63
N PHE A 557 9.45 8.64 -18.03
CA PHE A 557 8.18 8.78 -18.73
C PHE A 557 8.48 9.06 -20.21
N GLU A 558 7.98 8.19 -21.09
CA GLU A 558 7.96 8.43 -22.53
C GLU A 558 6.52 8.79 -22.92
N GLN A 559 6.35 9.91 -23.63
CA GLN A 559 5.04 10.26 -24.21
C GLN A 559 4.61 9.15 -25.17
N PRO A 560 3.39 8.60 -25.05
CA PRO A 560 2.89 7.65 -26.03
C PRO A 560 2.82 8.34 -27.41
N GLU A 561 3.40 7.71 -28.44
CA GLU A 561 3.39 8.27 -29.80
C GLU A 561 1.95 8.62 -30.22
N GLU A 562 1.73 9.87 -30.65
CA GLU A 562 0.49 10.25 -31.31
C GLU A 562 0.28 9.33 -32.51
N LYS A 563 -0.71 8.43 -32.41
CA LYS A 563 -1.17 7.68 -33.57
C LYS A 563 -1.73 8.68 -34.59
N LYS A 564 -0.92 8.97 -35.61
CA LYS A 564 -1.30 9.77 -36.79
C LYS A 564 -2.48 9.20 -37.54
#